data_AF-A0A382C818-F1
#
_entry.id   AF-A0A382C818-F1
#
_cell.length_a   1.000
_cell.length_b   1.000
_cell.length_c   1.000
_cell.angle_alpha   90.00
_cell.angle_beta   90.00
_cell.angle_gamma   90.00
#
_symmetry.space_group_name_H-M   'P 1'
#
loop_
_entity.id
_entity.type
_entity.pdbx_description
1 polymer ?
#
loop_
_entity_poly.entity_id
_entity_poly.type
_entity_poly.pdbx_seq_one_letter_code
_entity_poly.pdbx_strand_id
1 'polypeptide(L)' 'MDVQSDHIKTQGEQTTFSTNYGQDAVWKDGLRDFFEYRDLGVVEATGGRVKAHILRVREGG' A
#
# COMPACT_ATOMS: atom_id res chain seq x y z
N MET A 1 19.40 -17.91 38.57
CA MET A 1 18.36 -16.86 38.61
C MET A 1 18.50 -16.11 37.31
N ASP A 2 17.95 -16.72 36.27
CA ASP A 2 18.09 -16.28 34.90
C ASP A 2 17.04 -15.20 34.67
N VAL A 3 17.49 -13.96 34.65
CA VAL A 3 16.67 -12.80 34.30
C VAL A 3 16.39 -12.93 32.80
N GLN A 4 15.27 -13.56 32.45
CA GLN A 4 14.71 -13.45 31.12
C GLN A 4 14.37 -11.97 30.91
N SER A 5 15.22 -11.31 30.12
CA SER A 5 14.96 -9.98 29.60
C SER A 5 13.73 -10.05 28.71
N ASP A 6 12.57 -9.75 29.29
CA ASP A 6 11.33 -9.50 28.57
C ASP A 6 11.53 -8.29 27.66
N HIS A 7 11.98 -8.55 26.43
CA HIS A 7 11.91 -7.59 25.35
C HIS A 7 10.44 -7.39 24.98
N ILE A 8 9.74 -6.57 25.77
CA ILE A 8 8.49 -5.94 25.37
C ILE A 8 8.85 -4.97 24.23
N LYS A 9 8.90 -5.50 23.00
CA LYS A 9 8.75 -4.66 21.81
C LYS A 9 7.30 -4.24 21.80
N THR A 10 7.01 -3.06 22.35
CA THR A 10 5.82 -2.31 21.92
C THR A 10 5.93 -2.19 20.41
N GLN A 11 5.14 -2.96 19.66
CA GLN A 11 5.02 -2.82 18.21
C GLN A 11 4.32 -1.48 17.96
N GLY A 12 5.07 -0.38 18.03
CA GLY A 12 4.62 0.88 17.46
C GLY A 12 4.33 0.63 15.99
N GLU A 13 3.20 1.14 15.50
CA GLU A 13 2.69 0.89 14.14
C GLU A 13 3.81 1.07 13.08
N GLN A 14 4.40 -0.05 12.66
CA GLN A 14 5.57 -0.05 11.78
C GLN A 14 5.12 0.35 10.38
N THR A 15 5.40 1.60 9.99
CA THR A 15 5.29 2.02 8.59
C THR A 15 6.52 1.54 7.84
N THR A 16 6.31 0.89 6.69
CA THR A 16 7.39 0.50 5.78
C THR A 16 7.46 1.43 4.57
N PHE A 17 8.56 1.36 3.82
CA PHE A 17 8.70 2.09 2.56
C PHE A 17 8.09 1.26 1.41
N SER A 18 7.34 1.91 0.52
CA SER A 18 6.80 1.30 -0.69
C SER A 18 7.33 2.00 -1.94
N THR A 19 7.70 1.22 -2.95
CA THR A 19 8.06 1.72 -4.29
C THR A 19 7.26 0.96 -5.35
N ASN A 20 6.82 1.67 -6.37
CA ASN A 20 6.03 1.12 -7.47
C ASN A 20 6.40 1.84 -8.77
N TYR A 21 7.12 1.14 -9.67
CA TYR A 21 7.72 1.75 -10.85
C TYR A 21 6.76 1.84 -12.03
N GLY A 22 6.74 2.99 -12.69
CA GLY A 22 5.87 3.30 -13.83
C GLY A 22 5.76 2.17 -14.86
N GLN A 23 6.87 1.55 -15.20
CA GLN A 23 7.01 0.47 -16.18
C GLN A 23 6.32 -0.86 -15.79
N ASP A 24 6.19 -1.14 -14.49
CA ASP A 24 5.61 -2.39 -13.96
C ASP A 24 4.16 -2.18 -13.53
N ALA A 25 3.48 -1.20 -14.13
CA ALA A 25 2.14 -0.81 -13.77
C ALA A 25 1.14 -1.94 -13.99
N VAL A 26 0.45 -2.34 -12.93
CA VAL A 26 -0.74 -3.19 -13.02
C VAL A 26 -1.98 -2.33 -12.81
N TRP A 27 -2.78 -2.21 -13.86
CA TRP A 27 -4.04 -1.46 -13.85
C TRP A 27 -5.21 -2.42 -13.65
N LYS A 28 -6.18 -2.00 -12.84
CA LYS A 28 -7.37 -2.79 -12.51
C LYS A 28 -8.63 -1.93 -12.61
N ASP A 29 -9.74 -2.58 -12.89
CA ASP A 29 -11.06 -1.95 -12.80
C ASP A 29 -11.35 -1.53 -11.36
N GLY A 30 -12.18 -0.50 -11.19
CA GLY A 30 -12.56 0.01 -9.88
C GLY A 30 -13.96 0.58 -9.85
N LEU A 31 -14.19 1.54 -8.95
CA LEU A 31 -15.54 2.04 -8.62
C LEU A 31 -16.23 2.80 -9.78
N ARG A 32 -15.46 3.31 -10.73
CA ARG A 32 -15.96 4.07 -11.88
C ARG A 32 -15.46 3.42 -13.16
N ASP A 33 -16.38 3.08 -14.05
CA ASP A 33 -16.10 2.23 -15.22
C ASP A 33 -15.17 2.86 -16.27
N PHE A 34 -15.10 4.19 -16.30
CA PHE A 34 -14.25 4.96 -17.21
C PHE A 34 -12.83 5.21 -16.66
N PHE A 35 -12.53 4.78 -15.43
CA PHE A 35 -11.19 4.85 -14.85
C PHE A 35 -10.61 3.46 -14.61
N GLU A 36 -9.29 3.37 -14.77
CA GLU A 36 -8.49 2.26 -14.27
C GLU A 36 -7.62 2.73 -13.12
N TYR A 37 -7.40 1.84 -12.16
CA TYR A 37 -6.77 2.12 -10.88
C TYR A 37 -5.48 1.31 -10.74
N ARG A 38 -4.46 1.96 -10.18
CA ARG A 38 -3.18 1.35 -9.87
C ARG A 38 -2.85 1.54 -8.40
N ASP A 39 -2.70 0.44 -7.67
CA ASP A 39 -2.26 0.45 -6.27
C ASP A 39 -0.74 0.66 -6.19
N LEU A 40 -0.30 1.45 -5.21
CA LEU A 40 1.10 1.81 -4.96
C LEU A 40 1.71 1.06 -3.76
N GLY A 41 0.99 0.12 -3.14
CA GLY A 41 1.41 -0.62 -1.94
C GLY A 41 1.30 0.18 -0.63
N VAL A 42 0.77 1.42 -0.67
CA VAL A 42 0.72 2.31 0.50
C VAL A 42 -0.22 1.79 1.59
N VAL A 43 -1.28 1.07 1.22
CA VAL A 43 -2.20 0.44 2.18
C VAL A 43 -1.46 -0.57 3.03
N GLU A 44 -0.73 -1.49 2.41
CA GLU A 44 0.08 -2.47 3.12
C GLU A 44 1.18 -1.80 3.94
N ALA A 45 1.92 -0.87 3.33
CA ALA A 45 3.04 -0.20 3.97
C ALA A 45 2.66 0.62 5.20
N THR A 46 1.42 1.09 5.28
CA THR A 46 0.92 1.88 6.42
C THR A 46 0.03 1.09 7.37
N GLY A 47 -0.13 -0.22 7.18
CA GLY A 47 -1.04 -1.05 7.98
C GLY A 47 -2.50 -0.62 7.83
N GLY A 48 -2.90 -0.18 6.65
CA GLY A 48 -4.27 0.21 6.31
C GLY A 48 -4.65 1.65 6.64
N ARG A 49 -3.76 2.44 7.25
CA ARG A 49 -4.05 3.82 7.67
C ARG A 49 -4.19 4.79 6.49
N VAL A 50 -3.44 4.56 5.41
CA VAL A 50 -3.44 5.43 4.24
C VAL A 50 -3.64 4.61 2.97
N LYS A 51 -4.45 5.14 2.04
CA LYS A 51 -4.63 4.60 0.70
C LYS A 51 -4.25 5.66 -0.33
N ALA A 52 -3.38 5.29 -1.28
CA ALA A 52 -3.00 6.12 -2.42
C ALA A 52 -3.00 5.26 -3.69
N HIS A 53 -3.68 5.73 -4.74
CA HIS A 53 -3.80 5.05 -6.03
C HIS A 53 -3.61 6.07 -7.16
N ILE A 54 -3.01 5.65 -8.27
CA ILE A 54 -3.04 6.43 -9.51
C ILE A 54 -4.29 6.02 -10.30
N LEU A 55 -4.99 7.01 -10.85
CA LEU A 55 -6.12 6.80 -11.75
C LEU A 55 -5.69 7.23 -13.16
N ARG A 56 -6.12 6.47 -14.16
CA ARG A 56 -6.06 6.88 -15.57
C ARG A 56 -7.40 6.67 -16.24
N VAL A 57 -7.71 7.49 -17.24
CA VAL A 57 -8.88 7.29 -18.10
C VAL A 57 -8.65 6.03 -18.93
N ARG A 58 -9.66 5.17 -19.01
CA ARG A 58 -9.64 4.00 -19.90
C ARG A 58 -9.59 4.47 -21.36
N GLU A 59 -8.92 3.73 -22.23
CA GLU A 59 -9.04 3.98 -23.67
C GLU A 59 -10.50 3.88 -24.11
N GLY A 60 -11.01 4.96 -24.73
CA GLY A 60 -12.40 5.07 -25.18
C GLY A 60 -13.41 5.59 -24.14
N GLY A 61 -12.95 6.03 -22.96
CA GLY A 61 -13.75 6.72 -21.94
C GLY A 61 -13.96 8.21 -22.17
#